data_AF-A0A653X6I8-F1
#
_entry.id   AF-A0A653X6I8-F1
#
_cell.length_a   1.000
_cell.length_b   1.000
_cell.length_c   1.000
_cell.angle_alpha   90.00
_cell.angle_beta   90.00
_cell.angle_gamma   90.00
#
_symmetry.space_group_name_H-M   'P 1'
#
loop_
_entity.id
_entity.type
_entity.pdbx_description
1 polymer ?
#
loop_
_entity_poly.entity_id
_entity_poly.type
_entity_poly.pdbx_seq_one_letter_code
_entity_poly.pdbx_strand_id
1 'polypeptide(L)'
;MRRMDDHTDNGGRTEQTIGTAAEVENRAGQAWHPGQYAPSPVPSDERLWPGELPFTAFGQLGVDRLDLRVFDQDQWWVDRTGTPHLLQDMSVEYLGNVIEFLLEHRDGFYADTIRRWFVQSLGDQLLFDEPGGELLAAVAGGPDWDEVAPEEWLESTPLMRKLRRSVTVEP
;
A
#
# COMPACT_ATOMS: atom_id res chain seq x y z
N MET A 1 -34.13 -6.52 -48.77
CA MET A 1 -33.35 -7.62 -48.15
C MET A 1 -31.86 -7.35 -48.35
N ARG A 2 -31.20 -6.73 -47.37
CA ARG A 2 -29.73 -6.66 -47.25
C ARG A 2 -29.42 -6.53 -45.75
N ARG A 3 -28.61 -7.46 -45.24
CA ARG A 3 -28.27 -7.66 -43.82
C ARG A 3 -27.53 -6.45 -43.26
N MET A 4 -27.93 -6.04 -42.06
CA MET A 4 -27.10 -5.27 -41.12
C MET A 4 -26.25 -6.28 -40.37
N ASP A 5 -24.93 -6.16 -40.48
CA ASP A 5 -23.98 -6.89 -39.65
C ASP A 5 -23.75 -6.06 -38.38
N ASP A 6 -24.27 -6.58 -37.27
CA ASP A 6 -24.13 -6.02 -35.93
C ASP A 6 -22.84 -6.60 -35.33
N HIS A 7 -21.82 -5.75 -35.13
CA HIS A 7 -20.52 -6.12 -34.60
C HIS A 7 -20.46 -5.65 -33.15
N THR A 8 -20.89 -6.52 -32.23
CA THR A 8 -20.75 -6.31 -30.79
C THR A 8 -19.32 -6.68 -30.37
N ASP A 9 -18.53 -5.66 -30.06
CA ASP A 9 -17.24 -5.75 -29.42
C ASP A 9 -17.43 -6.21 -27.96
N ASN A 10 -16.95 -7.41 -27.66
CA ASN A 10 -17.10 -8.05 -26.36
C ASN A 10 -15.82 -7.79 -25.56
N GLY A 11 -15.80 -6.66 -24.86
CA GLY A 11 -14.70 -6.25 -23.98
C GLY A 11 -14.39 -7.34 -22.95
N GLY A 12 -13.26 -8.02 -23.13
CA GLY A 12 -12.72 -9.00 -22.22
C GLY A 12 -12.39 -8.37 -20.88
N ARG A 13 -13.33 -8.45 -19.94
CA ARG A 13 -13.11 -8.14 -18.53
C ARG A 13 -12.32 -9.31 -17.95
N THR A 14 -11.04 -9.09 -17.67
CA THR A 14 -10.20 -10.07 -16.97
C THR A 14 -10.74 -10.24 -15.56
N GLU A 15 -11.55 -11.27 -15.35
CA GLU A 15 -11.95 -11.72 -14.01
C GLU A 15 -10.70 -12.24 -13.30
N GLN A 16 -10.09 -11.41 -12.45
CA GLN A 16 -9.16 -11.91 -11.44
C GLN A 16 -9.97 -12.74 -10.46
N THR A 17 -9.91 -14.06 -10.61
CA THR A 17 -10.50 -15.01 -9.67
C THR A 17 -9.85 -14.82 -8.30
N ILE A 18 -10.61 -14.29 -7.35
CA ILE A 18 -10.19 -14.11 -5.97
C ILE A 18 -10.15 -15.50 -5.33
N GLY A 19 -8.95 -15.94 -4.96
CA GLY A 19 -8.73 -17.23 -4.30
C GLY A 19 -9.37 -17.26 -2.91
N THR A 20 -9.78 -18.44 -2.48
CA THR A 20 -10.34 -18.73 -1.15
C THR A 20 -9.32 -18.47 -0.03
N ALA A 21 -9.78 -18.30 1.21
CA ALA A 21 -8.90 -18.10 2.38
C ALA A 21 -7.83 -19.21 2.54
N ALA A 22 -8.14 -20.44 2.14
CA ALA A 22 -7.20 -21.57 2.12
C ALA A 22 -6.11 -21.44 1.03
N GLU A 23 -6.38 -20.73 -0.06
CA GLU A 23 -5.41 -20.43 -1.11
C GLU A 23 -4.51 -19.23 -0.75
N VAL A 24 -4.98 -18.32 0.10
CA VAL A 24 -4.17 -17.23 0.67
C VAL A 24 -3.09 -17.78 1.60
N GLU A 25 -3.45 -18.73 2.47
CA GLU A 25 -2.52 -19.36 3.41
C GLU A 25 -1.43 -20.19 2.70
N ASN A 26 -1.74 -20.75 1.53
CA ASN A 26 -0.83 -21.59 0.74
C ASN A 26 0.17 -20.78 -0.13
N ARG A 27 0.01 -19.46 -0.25
CA ARG A 27 0.89 -18.59 -1.06
C ARG A 27 2.14 -18.10 -0.34
N ALA A 28 2.20 -18.17 0.98
CA ALA A 28 3.33 -17.66 1.78
C ALA A 28 4.68 -18.37 1.52
N GLY A 29 4.71 -19.46 0.75
CA GLY A 29 5.92 -20.22 0.40
C GLY A 29 6.29 -20.24 -1.09
N GLN A 30 5.58 -19.51 -1.96
CA GLN A 30 5.93 -19.46 -3.38
C GLN A 30 7.06 -18.44 -3.63
N ALA A 31 8.14 -18.91 -4.28
CA ALA A 31 9.21 -18.03 -4.73
C ALA A 31 8.66 -16.99 -5.72
N TRP A 32 9.01 -15.73 -5.51
CA TRP A 32 8.61 -14.62 -6.37
C TRP A 32 9.08 -14.81 -7.82
N HIS A 33 8.17 -14.62 -8.77
CA HIS A 33 8.49 -14.57 -10.20
C HIS A 33 8.26 -13.17 -10.77
N PRO A 34 9.25 -12.56 -11.45
CA PRO A 34 9.06 -11.29 -12.15
C PRO A 34 7.87 -11.35 -13.11
N GLY A 35 6.96 -10.35 -13.02
CA GLY A 35 5.76 -10.26 -13.86
C GLY A 35 4.49 -10.90 -13.28
N GLN A 36 4.56 -11.55 -12.12
CA GLN A 36 3.39 -12.13 -11.45
C GLN A 36 2.45 -11.07 -10.83
N TYR A 37 2.98 -9.90 -10.48
CA TYR A 37 2.25 -8.82 -9.82
C TYR A 37 2.30 -7.55 -10.66
N ALA A 38 1.32 -6.66 -10.47
CA ALA A 38 1.37 -5.32 -11.04
C ALA A 38 2.60 -4.54 -10.53
N PRO A 39 3.13 -3.56 -11.28
CA PRO A 39 4.20 -2.70 -10.78
C PRO A 39 3.81 -2.07 -9.44
N SER A 40 4.72 -2.14 -8.46
CA SER A 40 4.46 -1.52 -7.17
C SER A 40 4.55 0.00 -7.27
N PRO A 41 3.60 0.74 -6.68
CA PRO A 41 3.69 2.20 -6.56
C PRO A 41 4.56 2.64 -5.37
N VAL A 42 5.04 1.69 -4.55
CA VAL A 42 5.77 1.98 -3.32
C VAL A 42 7.27 2.13 -3.64
N PRO A 43 7.89 3.30 -3.38
CA PRO A 43 9.29 3.53 -3.74
C PRO A 43 10.27 2.52 -3.12
N SER A 44 10.01 2.06 -1.89
CA SER A 44 10.89 1.08 -1.24
C SER A 44 10.90 -0.29 -1.91
N ASP A 45 9.91 -0.62 -2.75
CA ASP A 45 9.87 -1.89 -3.47
C ASP A 45 10.84 -1.93 -4.67
N GLU A 46 11.48 -0.80 -5.02
CA GLU A 46 12.60 -0.81 -5.98
C GLU A 46 13.78 -1.65 -5.47
N ARG A 47 13.86 -1.87 -4.15
CA ARG A 47 14.94 -2.60 -3.48
C ARG A 47 14.40 -3.55 -2.40
N LEU A 48 13.58 -4.51 -2.81
CA LEU A 48 13.09 -5.58 -1.92
C LEU A 48 14.24 -6.43 -1.36
N TRP A 49 14.15 -6.80 -0.08
CA TRP A 49 15.07 -7.77 0.51
C TRP A 49 14.80 -9.20 0.02
N PRO A 50 15.78 -10.12 0.16
CA PRO A 50 15.58 -11.51 -0.19
C PRO A 50 14.36 -12.13 0.53
N GLY A 51 13.36 -12.54 -0.24
CA GLY A 51 12.13 -13.16 0.26
C GLY A 51 10.95 -12.21 0.45
N GLU A 52 11.15 -10.89 0.33
CA GLU A 52 10.04 -9.94 0.33
C GLU A 52 9.28 -9.98 -1.00
N LEU A 53 7.96 -9.74 -0.94
CA LEU A 53 7.12 -9.57 -2.11
C LEU A 53 6.81 -8.08 -2.31
N PRO A 54 6.56 -7.62 -3.55
CA PRO A 54 6.09 -6.26 -3.77
C PRO A 54 4.76 -6.01 -3.04
N PHE A 55 4.46 -4.75 -2.74
CA PHE A 55 3.20 -4.31 -2.12
C PHE A 55 1.97 -4.80 -2.89
N THR A 56 2.08 -4.90 -4.23
CA THR A 56 1.03 -5.43 -5.10
C THR A 56 0.78 -6.94 -4.96
N ALA A 57 1.56 -7.65 -4.16
CA ALA A 57 1.20 -8.96 -3.62
C ALA A 57 0.17 -8.80 -2.49
N PHE A 58 -1.01 -8.28 -2.84
CA PHE A 58 -2.07 -7.96 -1.88
C PHE A 58 -2.50 -9.18 -1.05
N GLY A 59 -2.83 -8.94 0.21
CA GLY A 59 -3.25 -9.99 1.15
C GLY A 59 -2.14 -10.90 1.68
N GLN A 60 -0.87 -10.66 1.31
CA GLN A 60 0.26 -11.49 1.75
C GLN A 60 0.45 -11.58 3.28
N LEU A 61 -0.04 -10.58 4.03
CA LEU A 61 0.06 -10.56 5.49
C LEU A 61 -1.10 -11.28 6.20
N GLY A 62 -2.12 -11.73 5.46
CA GLY A 62 -3.32 -12.37 5.98
C GLY A 62 -4.43 -11.38 6.38
N VAL A 63 -5.51 -11.94 6.94
CA VAL A 63 -6.69 -11.18 7.38
C VAL A 63 -6.35 -10.30 8.59
N ASP A 64 -6.95 -9.11 8.66
CA ASP A 64 -6.78 -8.12 9.74
C ASP A 64 -5.33 -7.61 9.88
N ARG A 65 -4.55 -7.71 8.82
CA ARG A 65 -3.17 -7.24 8.75
C ARG A 65 -3.04 -6.21 7.63
N LEU A 66 -2.71 -4.98 8.01
CA LEU A 66 -2.44 -3.92 7.05
C LEU A 66 -0.95 -3.91 6.69
N ASP A 67 -0.66 -3.94 5.39
CA ASP A 67 0.70 -3.68 4.90
C ASP A 67 0.98 -2.18 5.02
N LEU A 68 1.90 -1.81 5.91
CA LEU A 68 2.21 -0.41 6.23
C LEU A 68 2.81 0.34 5.05
N ARG A 69 3.27 -0.34 4.00
CA ARG A 69 3.64 0.28 2.73
C ARG A 69 2.47 1.01 2.06
N VAL A 70 1.22 0.76 2.47
CA VAL A 70 0.05 1.51 2.01
C VAL A 70 0.20 3.02 2.30
N PHE A 71 0.93 3.41 3.34
CA PHE A 71 1.18 4.81 3.67
C PHE A 71 2.18 5.50 2.73
N ASP A 72 2.99 4.74 1.99
CA ASP A 72 4.07 5.25 1.13
C ASP A 72 3.60 5.57 -0.31
N GLN A 73 2.30 5.40 -0.58
CA GLN A 73 1.70 5.51 -1.91
C GLN A 73 0.28 6.10 -1.84
N ASP A 74 -0.29 6.44 -3.00
CA ASP A 74 -1.57 7.15 -3.10
C ASP A 74 -2.55 6.58 -4.14
N GLN A 75 -2.41 5.30 -4.48
CA GLN A 75 -3.17 4.63 -5.53
C GLN A 75 -4.12 3.57 -4.99
N TRP A 76 -3.69 2.78 -4.03
CA TRP A 76 -4.40 1.60 -3.53
C TRP A 76 -4.77 1.73 -2.05
N TRP A 77 -5.92 1.20 -1.70
CA TRP A 77 -6.29 0.81 -0.35
C TRP A 77 -6.43 -0.71 -0.31
N VAL A 78 -5.96 -1.38 0.74
CA VAL A 78 -6.14 -2.82 0.92
C VAL A 78 -6.98 -3.02 2.17
N ASP A 79 -8.16 -3.61 2.02
CA ASP A 79 -9.06 -3.79 3.15
C ASP A 79 -8.61 -4.95 4.06
N ARG A 80 -9.33 -5.14 5.17
CA ARG A 80 -9.03 -6.18 6.18
C ARG A 80 -9.00 -7.60 5.63
N THR A 81 -9.60 -7.85 4.46
CA THR A 81 -9.62 -9.18 3.82
C THR A 81 -8.44 -9.38 2.87
N GLY A 82 -7.59 -8.37 2.69
CA GLY A 82 -6.52 -8.37 1.70
C GLY A 82 -6.99 -7.99 0.29
N THR A 83 -8.23 -7.50 0.15
CA THR A 83 -8.78 -7.12 -1.15
C THR A 83 -8.30 -5.71 -1.51
N PRO A 84 -7.64 -5.53 -2.68
CA PRO A 84 -7.19 -4.22 -3.13
C PRO A 84 -8.33 -3.41 -3.74
N HIS A 85 -8.33 -2.11 -3.48
CA HIS A 85 -9.26 -1.12 -4.01
C HIS A 85 -8.46 0.05 -4.58
N LEU A 86 -8.76 0.47 -5.81
CA LEU A 86 -8.20 1.71 -6.35
C LEU A 86 -8.88 2.90 -5.68
N LEU A 87 -8.10 3.81 -5.11
CA LEU A 87 -8.62 4.97 -4.39
C LEU A 87 -9.52 5.87 -5.25
N GLN A 88 -9.28 5.91 -6.56
CA GLN A 88 -10.07 6.68 -7.52
C GLN A 88 -11.44 6.06 -7.85
N ASP A 89 -11.60 4.77 -7.62
CA ASP A 89 -12.83 4.02 -7.97
C ASP A 89 -13.75 3.83 -6.74
N MET A 90 -13.29 4.23 -5.55
CA MET A 90 -14.02 4.11 -4.29
C MET A 90 -15.04 5.25 -4.13
N SER A 91 -16.18 4.94 -3.52
CA SER A 91 -17.19 5.96 -3.20
C SER A 91 -16.69 6.91 -2.12
N VAL A 92 -17.18 8.16 -2.14
CA VAL A 92 -16.85 9.18 -1.11
C VAL A 92 -17.20 8.68 0.29
N GLU A 93 -18.32 7.96 0.43
CA GLU A 93 -18.72 7.33 1.70
C GLU A 93 -17.68 6.33 2.20
N TYR A 94 -17.20 5.43 1.32
CA TYR A 94 -16.20 4.45 1.71
C TYR A 94 -14.87 5.13 2.04
N LEU A 95 -14.46 6.15 1.28
CA LEU A 95 -13.27 6.94 1.60
C LEU A 95 -13.38 7.62 2.98
N GLY A 96 -14.56 8.11 3.35
CA GLY A 96 -14.85 8.63 4.69
C GLY A 96 -14.61 7.58 5.77
N ASN A 97 -15.11 6.35 5.58
CA ASN A 97 -14.89 5.24 6.51
C ASN A 97 -13.42 4.86 6.64
N VAL A 98 -12.65 4.89 5.54
CA VAL A 98 -11.20 4.64 5.57
C VAL A 98 -10.49 5.73 6.38
N ILE A 99 -10.83 7.00 6.17
CA ILE A 99 -10.27 8.11 6.95
C ILE A 99 -10.55 7.93 8.44
N GLU A 100 -11.80 7.62 8.81
CA GLU A 100 -12.18 7.41 10.21
C GLU A 100 -11.38 6.26 10.84
N PHE A 101 -11.28 5.12 10.14
CA PHE A 101 -10.49 3.97 10.58
C PHE A 101 -9.01 4.32 10.81
N LEU A 102 -8.39 5.04 9.87
CA LEU A 102 -7.00 5.46 9.97
C LEU A 102 -6.78 6.42 11.14
N LEU A 103 -7.69 7.37 11.35
CA LEU A 103 -7.63 8.30 12.48
C LEU A 103 -7.78 7.57 13.81
N GLU A 104 -8.69 6.59 13.92
CA GLU A 104 -8.91 5.81 15.13
C GLU A 104 -7.66 5.01 15.53
N HIS A 105 -6.90 4.48 14.57
CA HIS A 105 -5.77 3.57 14.80
C HIS A 105 -4.39 4.21 14.59
N ARG A 106 -4.33 5.54 14.41
CA ARG A 106 -3.11 6.28 14.03
C ARG A 106 -1.90 6.02 14.93
N ASP A 107 -2.09 5.92 16.25
CA ASP A 107 -0.99 5.73 17.20
C ASP A 107 -0.31 4.37 16.99
N GLY A 108 -1.11 3.33 16.75
CA GLY A 108 -0.62 1.99 16.46
C GLY A 108 0.13 1.95 15.13
N PHE A 109 -0.45 2.54 14.09
CA PHE A 109 0.20 2.62 12.78
C PHE A 109 1.49 3.45 12.80
N TYR A 110 1.53 4.52 13.59
CA TYR A 110 2.71 5.34 13.77
C TYR A 110 3.86 4.54 14.41
N ALA A 111 3.59 3.92 15.56
CA ALA A 111 4.58 3.09 16.26
C ALA A 111 5.09 1.93 15.39
N ASP A 112 4.19 1.27 14.65
CA ASP A 112 4.55 0.20 13.74
C ASP A 112 5.35 0.67 12.52
N THR A 113 5.07 1.87 12.02
CA THR A 113 5.82 2.49 10.92
C THR A 113 7.23 2.86 11.36
N ILE A 114 7.41 3.47 12.54
CA ILE A 114 8.73 3.73 13.12
C ILE A 114 9.52 2.43 13.25
N ARG A 115 8.88 1.38 13.81
CA ARG A 115 9.52 0.07 13.95
C ARG A 115 9.93 -0.53 12.62
N ARG A 116 9.04 -0.51 11.61
CA ARG A 116 9.35 -0.98 10.25
C ARG A 116 10.54 -0.21 9.69
N TRP A 117 10.52 1.11 9.78
CA TRP A 117 11.56 1.97 9.23
C TRP A 117 12.92 1.76 9.91
N PHE A 118 12.94 1.58 11.24
CA PHE A 118 14.16 1.22 11.97
C PHE A 118 14.73 -0.11 11.48
N VAL A 119 13.89 -1.14 11.35
CA VAL A 119 14.29 -2.45 10.83
C VAL A 119 14.85 -2.31 9.41
N GLN A 120 14.13 -1.60 8.54
CA GLN A 120 14.53 -1.39 7.15
C GLN A 120 15.86 -0.64 7.04
N SER A 121 16.05 0.42 7.83
CA SER A 121 17.31 1.18 7.83
C SER A 121 18.49 0.33 8.29
N LEU A 122 18.31 -0.48 9.34
CA LEU A 122 19.36 -1.37 9.83
C LEU A 122 19.68 -2.48 8.82
N GLY A 123 18.67 -3.08 8.21
CA GLY A 123 18.88 -4.14 7.23
C GLY A 123 19.49 -3.60 5.93
N ASP A 124 19.12 -2.41 5.48
CA ASP A 124 19.74 -1.77 4.32
C ASP A 124 21.22 -1.47 4.56
N GLN A 125 21.57 -0.99 5.76
CA GLN A 125 22.97 -0.79 6.14
C GLN A 125 23.75 -2.12 6.14
N LEU A 126 23.16 -3.19 6.66
CA LEU A 126 23.80 -4.51 6.73
C LEU A 126 23.91 -5.21 5.37
N LEU A 127 22.95 -5.01 4.48
CA LEU A 127 22.87 -5.70 3.19
C LEU A 127 23.55 -4.92 2.06
N PHE A 128 23.54 -3.59 2.11
CA PHE A 128 23.97 -2.72 1.00
C PHE A 128 25.09 -1.74 1.38
N ASP A 129 25.54 -1.69 2.64
CA ASP A 129 26.58 -0.78 3.14
C ASP A 129 26.26 0.71 2.88
N GLU A 130 24.96 1.05 2.82
CA GLU A 130 24.48 2.41 2.63
C GLU A 130 24.15 3.07 3.98
N PRO A 131 24.45 4.38 4.16
CA PRO A 131 24.01 5.09 5.35
C PRO A 131 22.47 5.16 5.38
N GLY A 132 21.87 4.78 6.51
CA GLY A 132 20.43 4.84 6.69
C GLY A 132 19.88 6.25 6.43
N GLY A 133 18.67 6.32 5.86
CA GLY A 133 18.01 7.59 5.55
C GLY A 133 17.87 8.52 6.76
N GLU A 134 17.82 7.98 7.97
CA GLU A 134 17.87 8.72 9.23
C GLU A 134 19.09 9.62 9.35
N LEU A 135 20.28 9.05 9.11
CA LEU A 135 21.52 9.79 9.24
C LEU A 135 21.54 10.94 8.23
N LEU A 136 21.05 10.71 7.02
CA LEU A 136 20.93 11.75 6.00
C LEU A 136 19.91 12.82 6.37
N ALA A 137 18.75 12.42 6.91
CA ALA A 137 17.71 13.35 7.36
C ALA A 137 18.18 14.19 8.56
N ALA A 138 18.77 13.57 9.57
CA ALA A 138 19.34 14.24 10.74
C ALA A 138 20.47 15.21 10.33
N VAL A 139 21.36 14.80 9.42
CA VAL A 139 22.40 15.68 8.86
C VAL A 139 21.81 16.85 8.08
N ALA A 140 20.65 16.66 7.44
CA ALA A 140 19.91 17.71 6.75
C ALA A 140 19.04 18.60 7.67
N GLY A 141 19.02 18.34 8.98
CA GLY A 141 18.20 19.07 9.95
C GLY A 141 16.71 18.68 9.92
N GLY A 142 16.39 17.46 9.50
CA GLY A 142 15.06 16.88 9.66
C GLY A 142 14.69 16.73 11.14
N PRO A 143 13.40 16.77 11.49
CA PRO A 143 12.95 16.57 12.87
C PRO A 143 13.26 15.15 13.33
N ASP A 144 13.49 15.00 14.63
CA ASP A 144 13.55 13.68 15.23
C ASP A 144 12.13 13.07 15.27
N TRP A 145 12.04 11.75 15.14
CA TRP A 145 10.73 11.06 15.11
C TRP A 145 9.93 11.22 16.41
N ASP A 146 10.58 11.49 17.53
CA ASP A 146 9.89 11.77 18.80
C ASP A 146 9.25 13.17 18.84
N GLU A 147 9.59 14.05 17.90
CA GLU A 147 8.99 15.38 17.75
C GLU A 147 7.72 15.37 16.88
N VAL A 148 7.50 14.33 16.09
CA VAL A 148 6.34 14.22 15.18
C VAL A 148 5.18 13.52 15.88
N ALA A 149 4.04 14.20 15.98
CA ALA A 149 2.82 13.62 16.52
C ALA A 149 2.20 12.60 15.53
N PRO A 150 1.56 11.51 16.00
CA PRO A 150 0.92 10.52 15.13
C PRO A 150 -0.10 11.12 14.15
N GLU A 151 -0.85 12.14 14.56
CA GLU A 151 -1.77 12.88 13.72
C GLU A 151 -1.05 13.59 12.57
N GLU A 152 0.04 14.28 12.88
CA GLU A 152 0.84 15.03 11.90
C GLU A 152 1.50 14.08 10.91
N TRP A 153 2.06 12.97 11.39
CA TRP A 153 2.59 11.91 10.54
C TRP A 153 1.51 11.40 9.59
N LEU A 154 0.34 10.99 10.11
CA LEU A 154 -0.71 10.40 9.28
C LEU A 154 -1.17 11.37 8.19
N GLU A 155 -1.43 12.64 8.53
CA GLU A 155 -1.83 13.68 7.58
C GLU A 155 -0.74 14.01 6.54
N SER A 156 0.54 13.76 6.85
CA SER A 156 1.66 13.94 5.91
C SER A 156 1.76 12.81 4.86
N THR A 157 1.20 11.63 5.15
CA THR A 157 1.33 10.46 4.27
C THR A 157 0.73 10.71 2.88
N PRO A 158 1.34 10.20 1.79
CA PRO A 158 0.73 10.17 0.46
C PRO A 158 -0.73 9.68 0.46
N LEU A 159 -1.02 8.59 1.18
CA LEU A 159 -2.35 8.02 1.31
C LEU A 159 -3.36 9.04 1.86
N MET A 160 -3.08 9.59 3.05
CA MET A 160 -4.03 10.50 3.71
C MET A 160 -4.25 11.78 2.90
N ARG A 161 -3.19 12.34 2.31
CA ARG A 161 -3.32 13.51 1.42
C ARG A 161 -4.21 13.22 0.21
N LYS A 162 -4.15 12.01 -0.36
CA LYS A 162 -5.05 11.60 -1.44
C LYS A 162 -6.49 11.45 -0.95
N LEU A 163 -6.70 10.75 0.16
CA LEU A 163 -8.03 10.56 0.75
C LEU A 163 -8.72 11.91 1.05
N ARG A 164 -8.02 12.83 1.73
CA ARG A 164 -8.53 14.18 2.05
C ARG A 164 -8.93 14.97 0.82
N ARG A 165 -8.12 14.93 -0.25
CA ARG A 165 -8.45 15.60 -1.52
C ARG A 165 -9.69 14.98 -2.16
N SER A 166 -9.79 13.65 -2.17
CA SER A 166 -10.92 12.95 -2.81
C SER A 166 -12.27 13.18 -2.13
N VAL A 167 -12.31 13.49 -0.82
CA VAL A 167 -13.57 13.77 -0.10
C VAL A 167 -13.95 15.24 -0.03
N THR A 168 -13.00 16.15 -0.28
CA THR A 168 -13.24 17.60 -0.23
C THR A 168 -13.70 18.16 -1.58
N VAL A 169 -13.34 17.50 -2.67
CA VAL A 169 -13.83 17.85 -4.00
C VAL A 169 -15.26 17.30 -4.11
N GLU A 170 -16.26 18.11 -3.76
CA GLU A 170 -17.62 17.89 -4.24
C GLU A 170 -17.61 17.90 -5.79
N PRO A 171 -18.28 16.95 -6.47
CA PRO A 171 -18.34 16.89 -7.93
C PRO A 171 -19.11 18.07 -8.55
#